data_AF-K2RYT6-F1
#
_entry.id   AF-K2RYT6-F1
#
_cell.length_a   1.000
_cell.length_b   1.000
_cell.length_c   1.000
_cell.angle_alpha   90.00
_cell.angle_beta   90.00
_cell.angle_gamma   90.00
#
_symmetry.space_group_name_H-M   'P 1'
#
loop_
_entity.id
_entity.type
_entity.pdbx_description
1 polymer ?
#
loop_
_entity_poly.entity_id
_entity_poly.type
_entity_poly.pdbx_seq_one_letter_code
_entity_poly.pdbx_strand_id
1 'polypeptide(L)'
;MGSGKKTSTTPFHSSKTASSATVNFLALPLAVRDKIYKRVLFIPHPLYLFQEPGSRVECFGPDRPSQWLALLYTNRQINREASAALYGVNQFHLVDITEQQVGLLQSFVDCIGPVNAASLSHLCINFPVAESIHGQPGNFKLRDDSLQTLEILQDKCPNLSTLDTLVHSENCGVFKKTDDLLQEALSLIDAHFKSISSLKRIIVRFEVFGGIPSASAKTFMQGLGWIVVSRDGNRR
;
A
#
# COMPACT_ATOMS: atom_id res chain seq x y z
N MET A 1 34.16 -58.99 -63.71
CA MET A 1 33.73 -58.97 -62.29
C MET A 1 34.29 -57.72 -61.65
N GLY A 2 33.45 -56.93 -60.96
CA GLY A 2 33.89 -55.76 -60.19
C GLY A 2 33.08 -54.50 -60.46
N SER A 3 31.85 -54.48 -59.95
CA SER A 3 30.98 -53.32 -59.71
C SER A 3 31.76 -52.10 -59.22
N GLY A 4 31.53 -50.86 -59.65
CA GLY A 4 30.25 -50.15 -59.68
C GLY A 4 30.11 -49.28 -58.43
N LYS A 5 30.31 -47.95 -58.54
CA LYS A 5 29.66 -46.96 -57.66
C LYS A 5 29.71 -45.55 -58.26
N LYS A 6 28.54 -45.09 -58.71
CA LYS A 6 28.26 -43.71 -59.10
C LYS A 6 28.12 -42.87 -57.83
N THR A 7 28.85 -41.76 -57.74
CA THR A 7 28.67 -40.74 -56.72
C THR A 7 27.59 -39.75 -57.18
N SER A 8 26.46 -39.78 -56.48
CA SER A 8 25.32 -38.89 -56.66
C SER A 8 25.54 -37.61 -55.86
N THR A 9 25.61 -36.48 -56.56
CA THR A 9 25.67 -35.12 -56.02
C THR A 9 24.30 -34.73 -55.46
N THR A 10 24.17 -34.67 -54.13
CA THR A 10 23.02 -34.08 -53.44
C THR A 10 23.21 -32.57 -53.30
N PRO A 11 22.20 -31.72 -53.56
CA PRO A 11 22.30 -30.29 -53.30
C PRO A 11 22.22 -30.03 -51.80
N PHE A 12 23.15 -29.21 -51.30
CA PHE A 12 23.08 -28.63 -49.97
C PHE A 12 21.78 -27.81 -49.84
N HIS A 13 20.80 -28.35 -49.13
CA HIS A 13 19.68 -27.55 -48.63
C HIS A 13 20.25 -26.53 -47.66
N SER A 14 20.26 -25.27 -48.09
CA SER A 14 20.50 -24.12 -47.23
C SER A 14 19.40 -24.11 -46.16
N SER A 15 19.76 -24.59 -44.98
CA SER A 15 19.00 -24.41 -43.75
C SER A 15 18.84 -22.91 -43.53
N LYS A 16 17.67 -22.38 -43.89
CA LYS A 16 17.21 -21.09 -43.36
C LYS A 16 17.14 -21.26 -41.85
N THR A 17 18.18 -20.82 -41.16
CA THR A 17 18.10 -20.54 -39.73
C THR A 17 16.92 -19.61 -39.54
N ALA A 18 15.84 -20.13 -38.96
CA ALA A 18 14.78 -19.30 -38.44
C ALA A 18 15.44 -18.38 -37.43
N SER A 19 15.62 -17.11 -37.81
CA SER A 19 15.90 -16.04 -36.87
C SER A 19 14.82 -16.15 -35.80
N SER A 20 15.19 -16.66 -34.63
CA SER A 20 14.35 -16.57 -33.44
C SER A 20 14.17 -15.08 -33.22
N ALA A 21 13.03 -14.57 -33.69
CA ALA A 21 12.70 -13.16 -33.57
C ALA A 21 12.74 -12.85 -32.08
N THR A 22 13.78 -12.14 -31.65
CA THR A 22 13.93 -11.72 -30.27
C THR A 22 12.78 -10.79 -29.97
N VAL A 23 11.76 -11.33 -29.29
CA VAL A 23 10.60 -10.55 -28.86
C VAL A 23 11.10 -9.53 -27.85
N ASN A 24 11.20 -8.27 -28.26
CA ASN A 24 11.55 -7.18 -27.36
C ASN A 24 10.41 -6.99 -26.36
N PHE A 25 10.71 -7.04 -25.06
CA PHE A 25 9.73 -6.83 -23.99
C PHE A 25 8.96 -5.50 -24.15
N LEU A 26 9.65 -4.42 -24.56
CA LEU A 26 9.02 -3.12 -24.78
C LEU A 26 8.13 -3.06 -26.03
N ALA A 27 8.20 -4.06 -26.91
CA ALA A 27 7.29 -4.19 -28.05
C ALA A 27 5.93 -4.79 -27.65
N LEU A 28 5.80 -5.38 -26.45
CA LEU A 28 4.52 -5.83 -25.91
C LEU A 28 3.60 -4.62 -25.67
N PRO A 29 2.28 -4.71 -25.84
CA PRO A 29 1.36 -3.64 -25.46
C PRO A 29 1.51 -3.25 -23.98
N LEU A 30 1.34 -1.96 -23.66
CA LEU A 30 1.46 -1.44 -22.30
C LEU A 30 0.62 -2.24 -21.28
N ALA A 31 -0.62 -2.58 -21.63
CA ALA A 31 -1.51 -3.36 -20.77
C ALA A 31 -0.98 -4.77 -20.45
N VAL A 32 -0.18 -5.36 -21.36
CA VAL A 32 0.47 -6.66 -21.12
C VAL A 32 1.67 -6.46 -20.19
N ARG A 33 2.49 -5.43 -20.41
CA ARG A 33 3.63 -5.11 -19.55
C ARG A 33 3.18 -4.78 -18.13
N ASP A 34 2.14 -3.97 -17.96
CA ASP A 34 1.52 -3.65 -16.67
C ASP A 34 1.11 -4.92 -15.91
N LYS A 35 0.43 -5.87 -16.57
CA LYS A 35 0.09 -7.17 -15.95
C LYS A 35 1.32 -7.96 -15.51
N ILE A 36 2.40 -7.91 -16.27
CA ILE A 36 3.66 -8.57 -15.91
C ILE A 36 4.28 -7.88 -14.70
N TYR A 37 4.39 -6.55 -14.70
CA TYR A 37 4.92 -5.78 -13.58
C TYR A 37 4.15 -6.04 -12.29
N LYS A 38 2.82 -5.98 -12.35
CA LYS A 38 1.97 -6.25 -11.19
C LYS A 38 2.18 -7.64 -10.62
N ARG A 39 2.37 -8.66 -11.46
CA ARG A 39 2.64 -10.03 -11.00
C ARG A 39 4.03 -10.18 -10.38
N VAL A 40 5.04 -9.53 -10.95
CA VAL A 40 6.43 -9.65 -10.49
C VAL A 40 6.68 -8.84 -9.21
N LEU A 41 6.04 -7.68 -9.08
CA LEU A 41 6.29 -6.73 -8.00
C LEU A 41 5.27 -6.82 -6.86
N PHE A 42 4.23 -7.63 -7.00
CA PHE A 42 3.26 -7.84 -5.93
C PHE A 42 3.84 -8.73 -4.84
N ILE A 43 3.79 -8.22 -3.60
CA ILE A 43 4.00 -9.01 -2.39
C ILE A 43 2.64 -9.19 -1.70
N PRO A 44 2.25 -10.43 -1.37
CA PRO A 44 0.99 -10.72 -0.67
C PRO A 44 0.89 -10.11 0.74
N HIS A 45 2.03 -9.78 1.33
CA HIS A 45 2.14 -9.26 2.68
C HIS A 45 2.39 -7.75 2.70
N PRO A 46 2.03 -7.08 3.80
CA PRO A 46 2.38 -5.69 3.99
C PRO A 46 3.89 -5.44 3.88
N LEU A 47 4.20 -4.32 3.22
CA LEU A 47 5.52 -3.71 3.20
C LEU A 47 5.58 -2.68 4.31
N TYR A 48 6.36 -3.00 5.33
CA TYR A 48 6.56 -2.17 6.50
C TYR A 48 7.59 -1.09 6.23
N LEU A 49 7.20 0.15 6.52
CA LEU A 49 8.00 1.35 6.40
C LEU A 49 8.44 1.77 7.81
N PHE A 50 9.71 2.11 7.93
CA PHE A 50 10.30 2.66 9.16
C PHE A 50 11.43 3.60 8.81
N GLN A 51 11.82 4.43 9.76
CA GLN A 51 12.92 5.37 9.61
C GLN A 51 13.60 5.53 10.96
N GLU A 52 14.91 5.32 11.01
CA GLU A 52 15.69 5.67 12.19
C GLU A 52 15.98 7.18 12.19
N PRO A 53 16.13 7.83 13.36
CA PRO A 53 16.46 9.24 13.42
C PRO A 53 17.71 9.59 12.59
N GLY A 54 17.53 10.47 11.60
CA GLY A 54 18.61 10.90 10.70
C GLY A 54 18.93 9.95 9.55
N SER A 55 18.20 8.84 9.38
CA SER A 55 18.36 7.89 8.28
C SER A 55 17.32 8.08 7.17
N ARG A 56 17.49 7.32 6.07
CA ARG A 56 16.50 7.27 4.99
C ARG A 56 15.36 6.33 5.36
N VAL A 57 14.19 6.52 4.75
CA VAL A 57 13.08 5.57 4.89
C VAL A 57 13.51 4.20 4.36
N GLU A 58 13.31 3.18 5.18
CA GLU A 58 13.58 1.80 4.87
C GLU A 58 12.27 1.00 4.74
N CYS A 59 12.34 -0.09 3.98
CA CYS A 59 11.19 -0.94 3.71
C CYS A 59 11.55 -2.42 3.86
N PHE A 60 10.78 -3.13 4.68
CA PHE A 60 10.90 -4.57 4.90
C PHE A 60 9.54 -5.26 4.75
N GLY A 61 9.55 -6.56 4.46
CA GLY A 61 8.34 -7.36 4.36
C GLY A 61 8.70 -8.84 4.36
N PRO A 62 7.83 -9.71 4.89
CA PRO A 62 8.06 -11.14 4.83
C PRO A 62 8.08 -11.59 3.36
N ASP A 63 8.87 -12.63 3.08
CA ASP A 63 8.96 -13.29 1.77
C ASP A 63 9.30 -12.37 0.58
N ARG A 64 9.93 -11.21 0.84
CA ARG A 64 10.42 -10.30 -0.20
C ARG A 64 11.45 -11.00 -1.08
N PRO A 65 11.21 -11.20 -2.39
CA PRO A 65 12.16 -11.89 -3.24
C PRO A 65 13.50 -11.17 -3.30
N SER A 66 14.59 -11.94 -3.42
CA SER A 66 15.90 -11.34 -3.68
C SER A 66 15.86 -10.58 -5.00
N GLN A 67 16.43 -9.37 -5.02
CA GLN A 67 16.46 -8.52 -6.21
C GLN A 67 15.08 -8.16 -6.80
N TRP A 68 13.99 -8.21 -6.02
CA TRP A 68 12.65 -7.90 -6.52
C TRP A 68 12.51 -6.51 -7.16
N LEU A 69 13.31 -5.52 -6.73
CA LEU A 69 13.37 -4.18 -7.33
C LEU A 69 14.34 -4.06 -8.51
N ALA A 70 15.08 -5.12 -8.88
CA ALA A 70 16.07 -5.06 -9.96
C ALA A 70 15.46 -4.57 -11.28
N LEU A 71 14.18 -4.90 -11.52
CA LEU A 71 13.44 -4.45 -12.68
C LEU A 71 13.40 -2.92 -12.79
N LEU A 72 13.31 -2.21 -11.66
CA LEU A 72 13.28 -0.76 -11.62
C LEU A 72 14.58 -0.12 -12.12
N TYR A 73 15.68 -0.87 -12.14
CA TYR A 73 17.01 -0.38 -12.54
C TYR A 73 17.39 -0.73 -13.99
N THR A 74 16.48 -1.33 -14.76
CA THR A 74 16.77 -1.78 -16.13
C THR A 74 16.89 -0.63 -17.13
N ASN A 75 15.86 0.21 -17.25
CA ASN A 75 15.88 1.44 -18.04
C ASN A 75 14.78 2.40 -17.58
N ARG A 76 14.78 3.65 -18.08
CA ARG A 76 13.84 4.70 -17.66
C ARG A 76 12.37 4.37 -17.93
N GLN A 77 12.06 3.72 -19.06
CA GLN A 77 10.68 3.38 -19.38
C GLN A 77 10.17 2.29 -18.45
N ILE A 78 10.94 1.21 -18.28
CA ILE A 78 10.60 0.13 -17.36
C ILE A 78 10.50 0.67 -15.94
N ASN A 79 11.45 1.50 -15.49
CA ASN A 79 11.42 2.13 -14.18
C ASN A 79 10.08 2.84 -13.92
N ARG A 80 9.63 3.71 -14.84
CA ARG A 80 8.37 4.45 -14.69
C ARG A 80 7.16 3.53 -14.63
N GLU A 81 7.04 2.60 -15.59
CA GLU A 81 5.89 1.70 -15.68
C GLU A 81 5.85 0.72 -14.49
N ALA A 82 7.00 0.17 -14.10
CA ALA A 82 7.14 -0.77 -13.01
C ALA A 82 6.98 -0.11 -11.63
N SER A 83 7.45 1.13 -11.45
CA SER A 83 7.26 1.84 -10.17
C SER A 83 5.78 2.14 -9.91
N ALA A 84 5.05 2.58 -10.94
CA ALA A 84 3.60 2.76 -10.84
C ALA A 84 2.89 1.45 -10.44
N ALA A 85 3.32 0.31 -11.01
CA ALA A 85 2.80 -0.99 -10.60
C ALA A 85 3.18 -1.33 -9.15
N LEU A 86 4.43 -1.15 -8.73
CA LEU A 86 4.91 -1.40 -7.37
C LEU A 86 4.05 -0.67 -6.33
N TYR A 87 3.89 0.65 -6.48
CA TYR A 87 3.14 1.45 -5.51
C TYR A 87 1.62 1.24 -5.61
N GLY A 88 1.13 0.85 -6.79
CA GLY A 88 -0.30 0.64 -7.04
C GLY A 88 -0.86 -0.71 -6.63
N VAL A 89 -0.04 -1.75 -6.43
CA VAL A 89 -0.54 -3.08 -6.04
C VAL A 89 -0.10 -3.56 -4.67
N ASN A 90 0.89 -2.90 -4.06
CA ASN A 90 1.38 -3.30 -2.74
C ASN A 90 0.74 -2.46 -1.64
N GLN A 91 0.63 -3.08 -0.47
CA GLN A 91 0.17 -2.44 0.74
C GLN A 91 1.37 -1.96 1.54
N PHE A 92 1.42 -0.67 1.89
CA PHE A 92 2.49 -0.11 2.72
C PHE A 92 1.98 0.20 4.12
N HIS A 93 2.69 -0.27 5.14
CA HIS A 93 2.38 -0.09 6.55
C HIS A 93 3.39 0.83 7.20
N LEU A 94 2.92 1.90 7.83
CA LEU A 94 3.78 2.72 8.66
C LEU A 94 3.92 2.02 10.02
N VAL A 95 5.12 1.57 10.37
CA VAL A 95 5.40 0.83 11.62
C VAL A 95 5.50 1.77 12.82
N ASP A 96 5.51 3.07 12.59
CA ASP A 96 5.69 4.03 13.66
C ASP A 96 4.40 4.17 14.47
N ILE A 97 4.44 3.65 15.70
CA ILE A 97 3.34 3.68 16.67
C ILE A 97 3.22 5.05 17.37
N THR A 98 4.06 6.04 17.05
CA THR A 98 4.19 7.29 17.82
C THR A 98 3.86 8.56 17.01
N GLU A 99 4.00 9.72 17.65
CA GLU A 99 3.88 11.09 17.07
C GLU A 99 4.78 11.31 15.82
N GLN A 100 5.72 10.40 15.55
CA GLN A 100 6.63 10.47 14.41
C GLN A 100 6.03 9.95 13.10
N GLN A 101 4.82 9.37 13.12
CA GLN A 101 4.14 8.88 11.89
C GLN A 101 4.11 9.92 10.77
N VAL A 102 3.81 11.19 11.10
CA VAL A 102 3.76 12.26 10.11
C VAL A 102 5.12 12.43 9.42
N GLY A 103 6.20 12.40 10.19
CA GLY A 103 7.57 12.51 9.68
C GLY A 103 7.93 11.34 8.76
N LEU A 104 7.56 10.12 9.14
CA LEU A 104 7.75 8.93 8.32
C LEU A 104 6.94 9.00 7.02
N LEU A 105 5.66 9.33 7.09
CA LEU A 105 4.79 9.46 5.91
C LEU A 105 5.34 10.52 4.96
N GLN A 106 5.68 11.68 5.50
CA GLN A 106 6.21 12.79 4.72
C GLN A 106 7.52 12.41 4.04
N SER A 107 8.46 11.81 4.79
CA SER A 107 9.74 11.34 4.24
C SER A 107 9.56 10.26 3.18
N PHE A 108 8.60 9.35 3.35
CA PHE A 108 8.30 8.31 2.38
C PHE A 108 7.77 8.91 1.08
N VAL A 109 6.77 9.77 1.16
CA VAL A 109 6.14 10.42 0.01
C VAL A 109 7.16 11.26 -0.77
N ASP A 110 8.02 12.01 -0.07
CA ASP A 110 9.07 12.82 -0.70
C ASP A 110 10.14 11.94 -1.34
N CYS A 111 10.49 10.81 -0.71
CA CYS A 111 11.48 9.86 -1.22
C CYS A 111 11.04 9.20 -2.53
N ILE A 112 9.78 8.76 -2.62
CA ILE A 112 9.25 8.12 -3.83
C ILE A 112 8.87 9.15 -4.90
N GLY A 113 8.63 10.40 -4.51
CA GLY A 113 8.27 11.51 -5.37
C GLY A 113 6.81 11.50 -5.81
N PRO A 114 6.31 12.64 -6.35
CA PRO A 114 4.88 12.87 -6.56
C PRO A 114 4.22 11.88 -7.53
N VAL A 115 4.93 11.44 -8.56
CA VAL A 115 4.39 10.48 -9.55
C VAL A 115 4.11 9.11 -8.93
N ASN A 116 5.00 8.65 -8.05
CA ASN A 116 4.86 7.37 -7.38
C ASN A 116 3.89 7.47 -6.20
N ALA A 117 3.90 8.59 -5.47
CA ALA A 117 2.92 8.87 -4.42
C ALA A 117 1.49 8.89 -4.98
N ALA A 118 1.29 9.50 -6.15
CA ALA A 118 0.04 9.43 -6.87
C ALA A 118 -0.34 8.02 -7.32
N SER A 119 0.58 7.05 -7.34
CA SER A 119 0.27 5.65 -7.66
C SER A 119 -0.11 4.83 -6.43
N LEU A 120 0.07 5.34 -5.20
CA LEU A 120 -0.30 4.62 -3.98
C LEU A 120 -1.80 4.34 -3.94
N SER A 121 -2.16 3.07 -3.82
CA SER A 121 -3.56 2.65 -3.78
C SER A 121 -4.00 2.14 -2.41
N HIS A 122 -3.03 1.72 -1.57
CA HIS A 122 -3.28 1.08 -0.28
C HIS A 122 -2.20 1.44 0.75
N LEU A 123 -2.61 2.16 1.79
CA LEU A 123 -1.77 2.50 2.94
C LEU A 123 -2.38 2.00 4.26
N CYS A 124 -1.54 1.75 5.24
CA CYS A 124 -1.92 1.49 6.62
C CYS A 124 -1.22 2.48 7.54
N ILE A 125 -2.00 3.24 8.31
CA ILE A 125 -1.56 4.23 9.28
C ILE A 125 -2.13 3.89 10.67
N ASN A 126 -1.71 4.61 11.71
CA ASN A 126 -2.39 4.62 13.00
C ASN A 126 -3.77 5.27 12.87
N PHE A 127 -4.70 4.77 13.66
CA PHE A 127 -6.03 5.36 13.79
C PHE A 127 -5.92 6.82 14.27
N PRO A 128 -6.59 7.77 13.59
CA PRO A 128 -6.57 9.18 13.97
C PRO A 128 -7.03 9.40 15.41
N VAL A 129 -6.33 10.28 16.13
CA VAL A 129 -6.65 10.61 17.52
C VAL A 129 -7.56 11.83 17.57
N ALA A 130 -8.72 11.68 18.20
CA ALA A 130 -9.66 12.77 18.48
C ALA A 130 -9.61 13.15 19.96
N GLU A 131 -9.30 14.41 20.23
CA GLU A 131 -9.15 14.98 21.57
C GLU A 131 -10.32 15.89 21.90
N SER A 132 -10.72 15.90 23.18
CA SER A 132 -11.77 16.81 23.64
C SER A 132 -11.17 18.20 23.81
N ILE A 133 -11.90 19.22 23.36
CA ILE A 133 -11.47 20.60 23.50
C ILE A 133 -11.66 21.02 24.96
N HIS A 134 -10.58 21.47 25.61
CA HIS A 134 -10.64 21.93 26.99
C HIS A 134 -11.71 23.01 27.18
N GLY A 135 -12.60 22.79 28.15
CA GLY A 135 -13.69 23.72 28.47
C GLY A 135 -14.92 23.64 27.55
N GLN A 136 -14.96 22.70 26.60
CA GLN A 136 -16.10 22.48 25.69
C GLN A 136 -16.51 20.99 25.69
N PRO A 137 -17.35 20.56 26.63
CA PRO A 137 -17.88 19.19 26.66
C PRO A 137 -18.62 18.87 25.34
N GLY A 138 -18.36 17.70 24.76
CA GLY A 138 -18.96 17.29 23.48
C GLY A 138 -18.32 17.92 22.23
N ASN A 139 -17.24 18.71 22.39
CA ASN A 139 -16.51 19.24 21.25
C ASN A 139 -15.16 18.54 21.08
N PHE A 140 -14.89 18.07 19.87
CA PHE A 140 -13.71 17.30 19.52
C PHE A 140 -12.92 17.99 18.43
N LYS A 141 -11.60 17.84 18.49
CA LYS A 141 -10.70 18.14 17.37
C LYS A 141 -9.80 16.93 17.12
N LEU A 142 -9.37 16.76 15.87
CA LEU A 142 -8.26 15.85 15.61
C LEU A 142 -6.98 16.43 16.22
N ARG A 143 -6.14 15.55 16.77
CA ARG A 143 -4.78 15.90 17.15
C ARG A 143 -4.01 16.36 15.91
N ASP A 144 -3.13 17.34 16.07
CA ASP A 144 -2.50 18.03 14.94
C ASP A 144 -1.72 17.07 14.01
N ASP A 145 -1.09 16.04 14.57
CA ASP A 145 -0.39 14.99 13.80
C ASP A 145 -1.34 14.12 12.96
N SER A 146 -2.52 13.82 13.49
CA SER A 146 -3.57 13.06 12.81
C SER A 146 -4.16 13.88 11.67
N LEU A 147 -4.41 15.17 11.91
CA LEU A 147 -4.85 16.10 10.87
C LEU A 147 -3.81 16.20 9.75
N GLN A 148 -2.55 16.45 10.09
CA GLN A 148 -1.46 16.59 9.12
C GLN A 148 -1.23 15.29 8.32
N THR A 149 -1.35 14.13 8.96
CA THR A 149 -1.32 12.83 8.25
C THR A 149 -2.40 12.79 7.17
N LEU A 150 -3.64 13.11 7.52
CA LEU A 150 -4.78 13.04 6.58
C LEU A 150 -4.66 14.09 5.46
N GLU A 151 -4.15 15.28 5.76
CA GLU A 151 -3.85 16.31 4.75
C GLU A 151 -2.80 15.84 3.74
N ILE A 152 -1.73 15.18 4.19
CA ILE A 152 -0.71 14.58 3.30
C ILE A 152 -1.35 13.52 2.39
N LEU A 153 -2.22 12.67 2.93
CA LEU A 153 -2.91 11.65 2.13
C LEU A 153 -3.83 12.29 1.09
N GLN A 154 -4.57 13.33 1.47
CA GLN A 154 -5.48 14.06 0.58
C GLN A 154 -4.73 14.76 -0.57
N ASP A 155 -3.63 15.45 -0.25
CA ASP A 155 -2.87 16.25 -1.21
C ASP A 155 -1.97 15.39 -2.11
N LYS A 156 -1.24 14.43 -1.52
CA LYS A 156 -0.14 13.73 -2.20
C LYS A 156 -0.48 12.33 -2.68
N CYS A 157 -1.61 11.76 -2.28
CA CYS A 157 -2.01 10.40 -2.63
C CYS A 157 -3.38 10.34 -3.34
N PRO A 158 -3.56 11.02 -4.49
CA PRO A 158 -4.87 11.16 -5.17
C PRO A 158 -5.51 9.87 -5.68
N ASN A 159 -4.80 8.73 -5.69
CA ASN A 159 -5.36 7.42 -6.06
C ASN A 159 -5.49 6.46 -4.86
N LEU A 160 -5.31 6.95 -3.63
CA LEU A 160 -5.44 6.15 -2.43
C LEU A 160 -6.88 5.65 -2.30
N SER A 161 -7.08 4.35 -2.51
CA SER A 161 -8.40 3.73 -2.60
C SER A 161 -8.77 2.92 -1.37
N THR A 162 -7.77 2.39 -0.67
CA THR A 162 -7.94 1.67 0.59
C THR A 162 -7.04 2.30 1.65
N LEU A 163 -7.62 2.65 2.80
CA LEU A 163 -6.91 3.08 3.98
C LEU A 163 -7.18 2.08 5.11
N ASP A 164 -6.12 1.41 5.55
CA ASP A 164 -6.14 0.66 6.79
C ASP A 164 -5.70 1.59 7.93
N THR A 165 -6.33 1.45 9.08
CA THR A 165 -5.99 2.20 10.29
C THR A 165 -5.85 1.25 11.46
N LEU A 166 -4.76 1.37 12.21
CA LEU A 166 -4.45 0.51 13.35
C LEU A 166 -4.83 1.19 14.66
N VAL A 167 -5.66 0.52 15.45
CA VAL A 167 -5.98 0.89 16.83
C VAL A 167 -5.13 0.04 17.78
N HIS A 168 -4.30 0.72 18.56
CA HIS A 168 -3.44 0.17 19.61
C HIS A 168 -3.65 0.93 20.93
N SER A 169 -2.92 0.57 21.98
CA SER A 169 -3.12 1.11 23.34
C SER A 169 -2.95 2.63 23.46
N GLU A 170 -2.18 3.25 22.57
CA GLU A 170 -1.82 4.66 22.67
C GLU A 170 -2.83 5.57 21.95
N ASN A 171 -3.52 5.08 20.93
CA ASN A 171 -4.54 5.83 20.18
C ASN A 171 -5.98 5.34 20.45
N CYS A 172 -6.19 4.40 21.38
CA CYS A 172 -7.52 3.88 21.70
C CYS A 172 -8.34 4.75 22.67
N GLY A 173 -7.85 5.94 23.06
CA GLY A 173 -8.48 6.77 24.08
C GLY A 173 -9.94 7.12 23.80
N VAL A 174 -10.31 7.28 22.53
CA VAL A 174 -11.70 7.57 22.10
C VAL A 174 -12.66 6.43 22.46
N PHE A 175 -12.21 5.17 22.40
CA PHE A 175 -13.04 3.99 22.67
C PHE A 175 -13.30 3.75 24.16
N LYS A 176 -12.71 4.55 25.04
CA LYS A 176 -12.97 4.54 26.49
C LYS A 176 -14.04 5.56 26.91
N LYS A 177 -14.53 6.38 25.99
CA LYS A 177 -15.54 7.42 26.25
C LYS A 177 -16.96 6.83 26.26
N THR A 178 -17.94 7.63 26.71
CA THR A 178 -19.36 7.27 26.58
C THR A 178 -19.77 7.17 25.12
N ASP A 179 -20.84 6.43 24.83
CA ASP A 179 -21.29 6.18 23.45
C ASP A 179 -21.54 7.48 22.67
N ASP A 180 -22.16 8.50 23.27
CA ASP A 180 -22.42 9.79 22.59
C ASP A 180 -21.12 10.50 22.17
N LEU A 181 -20.16 10.59 23.11
CA LEU A 181 -18.85 11.20 22.88
C LEU A 181 -18.02 10.41 21.87
N LEU A 182 -18.15 9.08 21.87
CA LEU A 182 -17.53 8.22 20.89
C LEU A 182 -18.10 8.48 19.50
N GLN A 183 -19.42 8.58 19.36
CA GLN A 183 -20.08 8.83 18.07
C GLN A 183 -19.69 10.18 17.48
N GLU A 184 -19.61 11.24 18.29
CA GLU A 184 -19.13 12.56 17.86
C GLU A 184 -17.69 12.49 17.33
N ALA A 185 -16.80 11.86 18.07
CA ALA A 185 -15.40 11.71 17.67
C ALA A 185 -15.23 10.88 16.39
N LEU A 186 -15.98 9.77 16.26
CA LEU A 186 -15.95 8.94 15.06
C LEU A 186 -16.54 9.66 13.84
N SER A 187 -17.59 10.47 14.03
CA SER A 187 -18.17 11.30 12.97
C SER A 187 -17.21 12.38 12.48
N LEU A 188 -16.42 12.97 13.39
CA LEU A 188 -15.36 13.90 13.05
C LEU A 188 -14.29 13.20 12.18
N ILE A 189 -13.79 12.05 12.62
CA ILE A 189 -12.80 11.25 11.87
C ILE A 189 -13.36 10.88 10.49
N ASP A 190 -14.62 10.46 10.41
CA ASP A 190 -15.30 10.11 9.16
C ASP A 190 -15.39 11.28 8.18
N ALA A 191 -15.69 12.49 8.67
CA ALA A 191 -15.70 13.69 7.84
C ALA A 191 -14.34 13.92 7.16
N HIS A 192 -13.23 13.69 7.89
CA HIS A 192 -11.89 13.78 7.34
C HIS A 192 -11.55 12.62 6.40
N PHE A 193 -11.99 11.39 6.67
CA PHE A 193 -11.81 10.31 5.69
C PHE A 193 -12.57 10.59 4.39
N LYS A 194 -13.79 11.13 4.47
CA LYS A 194 -14.61 11.48 3.30
C LYS A 194 -14.08 12.66 2.50
N SER A 195 -13.20 13.49 3.07
CA SER A 195 -12.53 14.55 2.30
C SER A 195 -11.47 14.00 1.33
N ILE A 196 -11.01 12.77 1.54
CA ILE A 196 -10.12 12.05 0.62
C ILE A 196 -10.97 11.39 -0.46
N SER A 197 -11.25 12.12 -1.54
CA SER A 197 -12.23 11.72 -2.57
C SER A 197 -11.94 10.40 -3.28
N SER A 198 -10.68 9.94 -3.28
CA SER A 198 -10.27 8.67 -3.89
C SER A 198 -10.59 7.46 -3.03
N LEU A 199 -10.85 7.66 -1.73
CA LEU A 199 -10.98 6.61 -0.75
C LEU A 199 -12.30 5.86 -0.93
N LYS A 200 -12.21 4.55 -1.15
CA LYS A 200 -13.36 3.66 -1.38
C LYS A 200 -13.59 2.70 -0.22
N ARG A 201 -12.53 2.42 0.54
CA ARG A 201 -12.55 1.41 1.60
C ARG A 201 -11.71 1.86 2.78
N ILE A 202 -12.34 1.89 3.95
CA ILE A 202 -11.72 2.20 5.23
C ILE A 202 -11.74 0.92 6.07
N ILE A 203 -10.59 0.48 6.54
CA ILE A 203 -10.44 -0.73 7.35
C ILE A 203 -9.86 -0.35 8.70
N VAL A 204 -10.63 -0.51 9.77
CA VAL A 204 -10.15 -0.26 11.13
C VAL A 204 -9.78 -1.58 11.80
N ARG A 205 -8.50 -1.74 12.13
CA ARG A 205 -7.95 -2.96 12.74
C ARG A 205 -7.62 -2.71 14.20
N PHE A 206 -8.05 -3.61 15.07
CA PHE A 206 -7.75 -3.56 16.50
C PHE A 206 -6.69 -4.62 16.85
N GLU A 207 -5.52 -4.20 17.33
CA GLU A 207 -4.38 -5.10 17.56
C GLU A 207 -4.32 -5.70 18.99
N VAL A 208 -5.11 -5.21 19.95
CA VAL A 208 -4.89 -5.46 21.40
C VAL A 208 -5.92 -6.40 22.03
N PHE A 209 -5.45 -7.31 22.89
CA PHE A 209 -6.27 -8.01 23.90
C PHE A 209 -6.84 -6.99 24.90
N GLY A 210 -8.14 -6.71 24.83
CA GLY A 210 -8.82 -5.72 25.68
C GLY A 210 -9.18 -4.40 24.96
N GLY A 211 -8.84 -4.27 23.69
CA GLY A 211 -9.21 -3.14 22.83
C GLY A 211 -10.31 -3.46 21.81
N ILE A 212 -11.09 -4.52 22.01
CA ILE A 212 -12.20 -4.84 21.10
C ILE A 212 -13.23 -3.71 21.22
N PRO A 213 -13.65 -3.06 20.11
CA PRO A 213 -14.68 -2.04 20.19
C PRO A 213 -15.95 -2.64 20.79
N SER A 214 -16.65 -1.87 21.62
CA SER A 214 -17.98 -2.29 22.10
C SER A 214 -18.88 -2.65 20.91
N ALA A 215 -19.88 -3.51 21.13
CA ALA A 215 -20.82 -3.86 20.05
C ALA A 215 -21.50 -2.62 19.45
N SER A 216 -21.80 -1.62 20.30
CA SER A 216 -22.30 -0.29 19.92
C SER A 216 -21.30 0.44 19.01
N ALA A 217 -20.04 0.57 19.43
CA ALA A 217 -18.97 1.20 18.66
C ALA A 217 -18.77 0.54 17.29
N LYS A 218 -18.71 -0.80 17.26
CA LYS A 218 -18.55 -1.57 16.03
C LYS A 218 -19.73 -1.35 15.07
N THR A 219 -20.95 -1.36 15.58
CA THR A 219 -22.17 -1.13 14.80
C THR A 219 -22.16 0.28 14.21
N PHE A 220 -21.77 1.28 15.00
CA PHE A 220 -21.68 2.65 14.54
C PHE A 220 -20.65 2.82 13.42
N MET A 221 -19.42 2.32 13.61
CA MET A 221 -18.36 2.37 12.60
C MET A 221 -18.78 1.66 11.30
N GLN A 222 -19.48 0.53 11.39
CA GLN A 222 -20.03 -0.15 10.23
C GLN A 222 -21.14 0.66 9.55
N GLY A 223 -21.95 1.39 10.32
CA GLY A 223 -22.93 2.35 9.81
C GLY A 223 -22.31 3.51 9.02
N LEU A 224 -21.06 3.87 9.33
CA LEU A 224 -20.26 4.84 8.55
C LEU A 224 -19.66 4.22 7.26
N GLY A 225 -19.86 2.91 7.04
CA GLY A 225 -19.30 2.17 5.91
C GLY A 225 -17.89 1.62 6.14
N TRP A 226 -17.39 1.65 7.39
CA TRP A 226 -16.06 1.15 7.70
C TRP A 226 -16.06 -0.36 7.95
N ILE A 227 -14.97 -1.01 7.57
CA ILE A 227 -14.75 -2.44 7.84
C ILE A 227 -13.97 -2.56 9.15
N VAL A 228 -14.61 -3.13 10.18
CA VAL A 228 -13.98 -3.33 11.49
C VAL A 228 -13.44 -4.75 11.60
N VAL A 229 -12.12 -4.87 11.76
CA VAL A 229 -11.42 -6.15 11.94
C VAL A 229 -10.82 -6.18 13.34
N SER A 230 -11.21 -7.17 14.13
CA SER A 230 -10.54 -7.49 15.39
C SER A 230 -9.64 -8.69 15.15
N ARG A 231 -8.48 -8.72 15.81
CA ARG A 231 -7.65 -9.92 15.80
C ARG A 231 -8.39 -11.03 16.55
N ASP A 232 -9.15 -11.85 15.83
CA ASP A 232 -9.77 -13.04 16.41
C ASP A 232 -8.65 -13.93 16.98
N GLY A 233 -8.80 -14.35 18.24
CA GLY A 233 -7.87 -15.23 18.94
C GLY A 233 -7.74 -16.65 18.35
N ASN A 234 -8.26 -16.92 17.17
CA ASN A 234 -8.14 -18.21 16.50
C ASN A 234 -7.01 -18.18 15.47
N ARG A 235 -5.78 -18.39 15.95
CA ARG A 235 -4.81 -19.16 15.18
C ARG A 235 -5.22 -20.64 15.30
N ARG A 236 -5.72 -21.21 14.21
CA ARG A 236 -5.61 -22.67 13.96
C ARG A 236 -4.47 -22.89 12.99
#